data_AF-A0A1I8GBD6-F1
#
_entry.id   AF-A0A1I8GBD6-F1
#
_cell.length_a   1.000
_cell.length_b   1.000
_cell.length_c   1.000
_cell.angle_alpha   90.00
_cell.angle_beta   90.00
_cell.angle_gamma   90.00
#
_symmetry.space_group_name_H-M   'P 1'
#
loop_
_entity.id
_entity.type
_entity.pdbx_description
1 polymer ?
#
loop_
_entity_poly.entity_id
_entity_poly.type
_entity_poly.pdbx_seq_one_letter_code
_entity_poly.pdbx_strand_id
1 'polypeptide(L)'
;MVLEKFDEKTWAKILLTAELDDYEDFQLLKGYPDRKTFLLIETISKVVGIEVPALLELYGEYFLTYAIRMNFASMIRSLGDDLSTFIVNLDSLHNLLQLTYTEMVPPSFLGESGGPVMLVTYNSTRRGLYPIAVGLLRAVAAQIYNQVVEIVAKKTNTEFPEGTAYVEQVLLEIRVVSDSADSPSPLPSRSIEQESEGILAECAGPQPLLSNAQLTSLLPYHLVLDRQMRIVQCGRKLRQFNSGIRPGA
;
A
#
# COMPACT_ATOMS: atom_id res chain seq x y z
N MET A 1 7.51 -0.03 19.43
CA MET A 1 7.35 1.44 19.49
C MET A 1 7.30 1.94 20.91
N VAL A 2 6.33 1.52 21.74
CA VAL A 2 6.14 2.06 23.09
C VAL A 2 7.39 1.87 23.96
N LEU A 3 7.94 0.65 23.98
CA LEU A 3 9.17 0.33 24.70
C LEU A 3 10.38 1.19 24.27
N GLU A 4 10.51 1.46 22.97
CA GLU A 4 11.67 2.20 22.44
C GLU A 4 11.54 3.71 22.56
N LYS A 5 10.33 4.27 22.47
CA LYS A 5 10.08 5.73 22.52
C LYS A 5 9.74 6.24 23.92
N PHE A 6 9.22 5.39 24.81
CA PHE A 6 8.87 5.73 26.18
C PHE A 6 9.72 4.89 27.13
N ASP A 7 9.14 3.94 27.85
CA ASP A 7 9.85 3.03 28.74
C ASP A 7 9.04 1.76 29.06
N GLU A 8 9.68 0.79 29.73
CA GLU A 8 9.05 -0.45 30.19
C GLU A 8 7.91 -0.21 31.20
N LYS A 9 8.01 0.84 32.02
CA LYS A 9 6.97 1.16 33.03
C LYS A 9 5.67 1.60 32.36
N THR A 10 5.78 2.38 31.30
CA THR A 10 4.68 2.85 30.47
C THR A 10 4.04 1.66 29.76
N TRP A 11 4.85 0.75 29.20
CA TRP A 11 4.34 -0.48 28.60
C TRP A 11 3.58 -1.35 29.60
N ALA A 12 4.14 -1.60 30.78
CA ALA A 12 3.49 -2.38 31.83
C ALA A 12 2.16 -1.74 32.28
N LYS A 13 2.11 -0.41 32.41
CA LYS A 13 0.87 0.32 32.71
C LYS A 13 -0.19 0.15 31.62
N ILE A 14 0.23 0.18 30.35
CA ILE A 14 -0.68 -0.02 29.20
C ILE A 14 -1.25 -1.43 29.21
N LEU A 15 -0.40 -2.46 29.36
CA LEU A 15 -0.84 -3.86 29.43
C LEU A 15 -1.87 -4.08 30.55
N LEU A 16 -1.58 -3.56 31.75
CA LEU A 16 -2.48 -3.64 32.88
C LEU A 16 -3.83 -2.95 32.61
N THR A 17 -3.81 -1.77 31.96
CA THR A 17 -5.02 -0.98 31.69
C THR A 17 -5.86 -1.58 30.56
N ALA A 18 -5.21 -2.18 29.56
CA ALA A 18 -5.87 -2.79 28.41
C ALA A 18 -6.27 -4.26 28.66
N GLU A 19 -5.93 -4.82 29.83
CA GLU A 19 -6.13 -6.24 30.17
C GLU A 19 -5.50 -7.18 29.12
N LEU A 20 -4.27 -6.85 28.69
CA LEU A 20 -3.50 -7.61 27.69
C LEU A 20 -2.27 -8.25 28.32
N ASP A 21 -1.85 -9.39 27.77
CA ASP A 21 -0.65 -10.13 28.18
C ASP A 21 0.42 -10.14 27.10
N ASP A 22 1.68 -9.89 27.48
CA ASP A 22 2.78 -9.73 26.53
C ASP A 22 3.10 -11.03 25.76
N TYR A 23 2.92 -12.19 26.40
CA TYR A 23 3.25 -13.50 25.83
C TYR A 23 2.11 -14.09 24.99
N GLU A 24 0.86 -13.86 25.41
CA GLU A 24 -0.32 -14.41 24.74
C GLU A 24 -0.84 -13.52 23.58
N ASP A 25 -0.67 -12.20 23.69
CA ASP A 25 -1.34 -11.22 22.82
C ASP A 25 -0.46 -10.56 21.75
N PHE A 26 0.84 -10.87 21.68
CA PHE A 26 1.77 -10.27 20.72
C PHE A 26 2.61 -11.28 19.92
N GLN A 27 2.05 -12.47 19.64
CA GLN A 27 2.72 -13.48 18.82
C GLN A 27 2.64 -13.13 17.33
N LEU A 28 3.79 -13.13 16.63
CA LEU A 28 3.93 -12.58 15.28
C LEU A 28 3.04 -13.22 14.20
N LEU A 29 2.81 -14.54 14.27
CA LEU A 29 2.09 -15.30 13.24
C LEU A 29 0.64 -15.63 13.64
N LYS A 30 0.14 -15.02 14.71
CA LYS A 30 -1.22 -15.22 15.22
C LYS A 30 -2.04 -13.97 14.92
N GLY A 31 -3.19 -14.13 14.27
CA GLY A 31 -4.15 -13.04 14.15
C GLY A 31 -4.92 -12.84 15.44
N TYR A 32 -5.30 -11.59 15.68
CA TYR A 32 -6.05 -11.17 16.84
C TYR A 32 -7.28 -10.37 16.42
N PRO A 33 -8.38 -10.41 17.17
CA PRO A 33 -9.53 -9.58 16.90
C PRO A 33 -9.18 -8.09 16.93
N ASP A 34 -9.64 -7.33 15.93
CA ASP A 34 -9.38 -5.89 15.79
C ASP A 34 -9.68 -5.09 17.08
N ARG A 35 -10.69 -5.52 17.86
CA ARG A 35 -11.05 -4.90 19.15
C ARG A 35 -9.86 -4.75 20.11
N LYS A 36 -8.92 -5.71 20.11
CA LYS A 36 -7.74 -5.67 20.98
C LYS A 36 -6.79 -4.56 20.52
N THR A 37 -6.57 -4.46 19.21
CA THR A 37 -5.73 -3.41 18.61
C THR A 37 -6.31 -2.02 18.88
N PHE A 38 -7.62 -1.83 18.68
CA PHE A 38 -8.27 -0.54 18.97
C PHE A 38 -8.21 -0.18 20.45
N LEU A 39 -8.48 -1.13 21.35
CA LEU A 39 -8.34 -0.93 22.80
C LEU A 39 -6.91 -0.53 23.18
N LEU A 40 -5.91 -1.20 22.59
CA LEU A 40 -4.51 -0.89 22.82
C LEU A 40 -4.16 0.52 22.34
N ILE A 41 -4.58 0.91 21.14
CA ILE A 41 -4.35 2.26 20.59
C ILE A 41 -4.97 3.33 21.49
N GLU A 42 -6.22 3.16 21.90
CA GLU A 42 -6.91 4.09 22.80
C GLU A 42 -6.22 4.19 24.17
N THR A 43 -5.75 3.06 24.70
CA THR A 43 -5.04 3.00 25.99
C THR A 43 -3.70 3.71 25.91
N ILE A 44 -2.92 3.47 24.84
CA ILE A 44 -1.65 4.18 24.60
C ILE A 44 -1.91 5.69 24.50
N SER A 45 -2.91 6.09 23.72
CA SER A 45 -3.30 7.51 23.56
C SER A 45 -3.59 8.17 24.91
N LYS A 46 -4.40 7.53 25.77
CA LYS A 46 -4.76 8.04 27.11
C LYS A 46 -3.57 8.09 28.07
N VAL A 47 -2.70 7.08 28.06
CA VAL A 47 -1.56 6.99 29.00
C VAL A 47 -0.46 7.99 28.63
N VAL A 48 -0.19 8.16 27.34
CA VAL A 48 0.87 9.03 26.83
C VAL A 48 0.38 10.48 26.64
N GLY A 49 -0.92 10.69 26.45
CA GLY A 49 -1.51 12.01 26.22
C GLY A 49 -1.34 12.52 24.78
N ILE A 50 -1.31 11.61 23.81
CA ILE A 50 -1.23 11.91 22.37
C ILE A 50 -2.54 11.52 21.71
N GLU A 51 -3.12 12.41 20.90
CA GLU A 51 -4.33 12.12 20.11
C GLU A 51 -4.13 10.92 19.18
N VAL A 52 -5.17 10.08 19.03
CA VAL A 52 -5.09 8.82 18.26
C VAL A 52 -4.55 9.02 16.84
N PRO A 53 -5.00 10.00 16.02
CA PRO A 53 -4.46 10.19 14.68
C PRO A 53 -2.95 10.44 14.66
N ALA A 54 -2.46 11.31 15.55
CA ALA A 54 -1.04 11.63 15.67
C ALA A 54 -0.22 10.42 16.16
N LEU A 55 -0.77 9.65 17.09
CA LEU A 55 -0.17 8.40 17.57
C LEU A 55 -0.04 7.36 16.43
N LEU A 56 -1.06 7.25 15.59
CA LEU A 56 -1.07 6.32 14.46
C LEU A 56 -0.09 6.73 13.36
N GLU A 57 0.06 8.03 13.09
CA GLU A 57 1.12 8.53 12.20
C GLU A 57 2.51 8.20 12.75
N LEU A 58 2.74 8.47 14.04
CA LEU A 58 4.00 8.14 14.73
C LEU A 58 4.30 6.63 14.66
N TYR A 59 3.26 5.81 14.77
CA TYR A 59 3.36 4.37 14.62
C TYR A 59 3.71 3.96 13.18
N GLY A 60 3.08 4.56 12.17
CA GLY A 60 3.40 4.32 10.77
C GLY A 60 4.87 4.61 10.44
N GLU A 61 5.41 5.72 10.94
CA GLU A 61 6.82 6.07 10.76
C GLU A 61 7.76 5.06 11.45
N TYR A 62 7.43 4.67 12.68
CA TYR A 62 8.15 3.64 13.41
C TYR A 62 8.09 2.29 12.69
N PHE A 63 6.93 1.93 12.12
CA PHE A 63 6.70 0.64 11.48
C PHE A 63 7.64 0.41 10.29
N LEU A 64 7.91 1.43 9.47
CA LEU A 64 8.92 1.33 8.42
C LEU A 64 10.30 1.01 8.98
N THR A 65 10.71 1.74 10.03
CA THR A 65 12.01 1.57 10.68
C THR A 65 12.15 0.14 11.25
N TYR A 66 11.07 -0.37 11.85
CA TYR A 66 10.98 -1.74 12.33
C TYR A 66 11.07 -2.76 11.18
N ALA A 67 10.33 -2.55 10.08
CA ALA A 67 10.35 -3.42 8.92
C ALA A 67 11.76 -3.50 8.28
N ILE A 68 12.46 -2.37 8.19
CA ILE A 68 13.86 -2.31 7.72
C ILE A 68 14.77 -3.15 8.64
N ARG A 69 14.63 -3.01 9.96
CA ARG A 69 15.38 -3.83 10.95
C ARG A 69 15.08 -5.31 10.85
N MET A 70 13.85 -5.67 10.48
CA MET A 70 13.42 -7.04 10.22
C MET A 70 13.84 -7.55 8.82
N ASN A 71 14.78 -6.87 8.17
CA ASN A 71 15.39 -7.25 6.89
C ASN A 71 14.43 -7.18 5.67
N PHE A 72 13.36 -6.37 5.74
CA PHE A 72 12.48 -6.09 4.59
C PHE A 72 12.99 -4.98 3.67
N ALA A 73 14.15 -4.37 3.99
CA ALA A 73 14.67 -3.21 3.26
C ALA A 73 14.85 -3.46 1.75
N SER A 74 15.40 -4.62 1.37
CA SER A 74 15.60 -5.02 -0.03
C SER A 74 14.26 -5.19 -0.76
N MET A 75 13.29 -5.80 -0.10
CA MET A 75 11.94 -6.02 -0.65
C MET A 75 11.22 -4.69 -0.87
N ILE A 76 11.23 -3.79 0.13
CA ILE A 76 10.60 -2.47 0.05
C ILE A 76 11.16 -1.65 -1.12
N ARG A 77 12.49 -1.68 -1.34
CA ARG A 77 13.12 -0.97 -2.47
C ARG A 77 12.82 -1.57 -3.82
N SER A 78 12.58 -2.88 -3.89
CA SER A 78 12.24 -3.53 -5.15
C SER A 78 10.87 -3.14 -5.70
N LEU A 79 10.06 -2.42 -4.92
CA LEU A 79 8.72 -1.99 -5.33
C LEU A 79 8.71 -0.80 -6.30
N GLY A 80 9.79 -0.02 -6.40
CA GLY A 80 9.83 1.08 -7.35
C GLY A 80 11.03 2.00 -7.16
N ASP A 81 11.43 2.64 -8.26
CA ASP A 81 12.54 3.59 -8.28
C ASP A 81 12.13 4.99 -7.77
N ASP A 82 10.82 5.27 -7.72
CA ASP A 82 10.25 6.50 -7.18
C ASP A 82 9.00 6.21 -6.31
N LEU A 83 8.57 7.21 -5.53
CA LEU A 83 7.44 7.11 -4.61
C LEU A 83 6.13 6.73 -5.32
N SER A 84 5.90 7.19 -6.56
CA SER A 84 4.68 6.87 -7.30
C SER A 84 4.65 5.39 -7.65
N THR A 85 5.75 4.88 -8.20
CA THR A 85 5.88 3.47 -8.57
C THR A 85 5.80 2.57 -7.34
N PHE A 86 6.39 2.99 -6.22
CA PHE A 86 6.27 2.31 -4.93
C PHE A 86 4.80 2.11 -4.51
N ILE A 87 4.01 3.18 -4.55
CA ILE A 87 2.60 3.14 -4.10
C ILE A 87 1.76 2.23 -5.00
N VAL A 88 1.97 2.29 -6.32
CA VAL A 88 1.26 1.42 -7.28
C VAL A 88 1.56 -0.06 -7.04
N ASN A 89 2.77 -0.39 -6.60
CA ASN A 89 3.19 -1.78 -6.34
C ASN A 89 2.93 -2.26 -4.91
N LEU A 90 2.38 -1.42 -4.02
CA LEU A 90 2.21 -1.76 -2.61
C LEU A 90 1.23 -2.92 -2.40
N ASP A 91 0.20 -3.04 -3.23
CA ASP A 91 -0.75 -4.17 -3.19
C ASP A 91 -0.08 -5.49 -3.58
N SER A 92 0.90 -5.46 -4.49
CA SER A 92 1.71 -6.63 -4.84
C SER A 92 2.57 -7.10 -3.68
N LEU A 93 3.15 -6.18 -2.90
CA LEU A 93 3.87 -6.52 -1.67
C LEU A 93 2.95 -7.22 -0.67
N HIS A 94 1.74 -6.69 -0.46
CA HIS A 94 0.79 -7.30 0.44
C HIS A 94 0.41 -8.73 0.02
N ASN A 95 0.19 -8.97 -1.27
CA ASN A 95 -0.07 -10.32 -1.80
C ASN A 95 1.09 -11.28 -1.50
N LEU A 96 2.34 -10.81 -1.62
CA LEU A 96 3.51 -11.63 -1.27
C LEU A 96 3.57 -11.94 0.22
N LEU A 97 3.31 -10.94 1.08
CA LEU A 97 3.29 -11.11 2.53
C LEU A 97 2.18 -12.07 2.99
N GLN A 98 1.02 -12.10 2.31
CA GLN A 98 -0.08 -13.02 2.63
C GLN A 98 0.29 -14.50 2.47
N LEU A 99 1.34 -14.84 1.72
CA LEU A 99 1.85 -16.22 1.63
C LEU A 99 2.42 -16.71 2.98
N THR A 100 2.93 -15.78 3.80
CA THR A 100 3.48 -16.09 5.13
C THR A 100 2.49 -15.74 6.24
N TYR A 101 1.85 -14.57 6.14
CA TYR A 101 0.88 -14.06 7.11
C TYR A 101 -0.54 -14.34 6.62
N THR A 102 -0.99 -15.59 6.77
CA THR A 102 -2.25 -16.08 6.14
C THR A 102 -3.51 -15.38 6.65
N GLU A 103 -3.49 -14.84 7.87
CA GLU A 103 -4.62 -14.09 8.46
C GLU A 103 -4.55 -12.58 8.16
N MET A 104 -3.54 -12.13 7.40
CA MET A 104 -3.36 -10.72 7.09
C MET A 104 -4.44 -10.23 6.11
N VAL A 105 -5.20 -9.23 6.56
CA VAL A 105 -6.07 -8.43 5.69
C VAL A 105 -5.44 -7.04 5.50
N PRO A 106 -4.73 -6.82 4.38
CA PRO A 106 -4.04 -5.57 4.09
C PRO A 106 -5.02 -4.50 3.59
N PRO A 107 -4.71 -3.21 3.78
CA PRO A 107 -5.35 -2.15 3.01
C PRO A 107 -4.90 -2.19 1.55
N SER A 108 -5.70 -1.62 0.66
CA SER A 108 -5.37 -1.45 -0.76
C SER A 108 -5.04 0.01 -1.07
N PHE A 109 -4.05 0.20 -1.93
CA PHE A 109 -3.58 1.51 -2.38
C PHE A 109 -3.72 1.64 -3.89
N LEU A 110 -4.49 2.64 -4.33
CA LEU A 110 -4.59 3.01 -5.73
C LEU A 110 -3.93 4.38 -5.93
N GLY A 111 -2.75 4.38 -6.55
CA GLY A 111 -2.03 5.59 -6.92
C GLY A 111 -2.42 6.07 -8.32
N GLU A 112 -2.77 7.34 -8.43
CA GLU A 112 -2.94 8.05 -9.70
C GLU A 112 -1.86 9.13 -9.80
N SER A 113 -1.02 9.02 -10.84
CA SER A 113 0.06 9.96 -11.13
C SER A 113 -0.12 10.52 -12.54
N GLY A 114 0.12 11.82 -12.69
CA GLY A 114 -0.16 12.56 -13.93
C GLY A 114 -0.28 14.08 -13.78
N GLY A 115 -0.13 14.60 -12.56
CA GLY A 115 -0.13 16.03 -12.24
C GLY A 115 0.97 16.41 -11.23
N PRO A 116 1.00 17.68 -10.77
CA PRO A 116 1.98 18.17 -9.79
C PRO A 116 1.85 17.56 -8.39
N VAL A 117 0.82 16.75 -8.19
CA VAL A 117 0.39 16.18 -6.92
C VAL A 117 -0.04 14.76 -7.18
N MET A 118 0.35 13.84 -6.30
CA MET A 118 -0.01 12.44 -6.38
C MET A 118 -1.28 12.19 -5.57
N LEU A 119 -2.26 11.55 -6.20
CA LEU A 119 -3.52 11.19 -5.56
C LEU A 119 -3.48 9.71 -5.23
N VAL A 120 -3.67 9.38 -3.96
CA VAL A 120 -3.63 8.01 -3.47
C VAL A 120 -4.94 7.70 -2.78
N THR A 121 -5.68 6.75 -3.34
CA THR A 121 -6.89 6.22 -2.71
C THR A 121 -6.51 5.06 -1.80
N TYR A 122 -6.63 5.27 -0.49
CA TYR A 122 -6.50 4.26 0.53
C TYR A 122 -7.85 3.58 0.76
N ASN A 123 -7.92 2.25 0.64
CA ASN A 123 -9.12 1.46 0.94
C ASN A 123 -8.84 0.46 2.06
N SER A 124 -9.76 0.33 3.02
CA SER A 124 -9.57 -0.55 4.17
C SER A 124 -10.86 -1.23 4.59
N THR A 125 -10.73 -2.46 5.08
CA THR A 125 -11.81 -3.21 5.75
C THR A 125 -11.96 -2.80 7.22
N ARG A 126 -11.13 -1.87 7.70
CA ARG A 126 -11.11 -1.32 9.07
C ARG A 126 -11.15 0.20 9.02
N ARG A 127 -11.95 0.83 9.90
CA ARG A 127 -12.09 2.29 9.98
C ARG A 127 -11.06 2.91 10.93
N GLY A 128 -10.64 4.14 10.63
CA GLY A 128 -9.80 4.95 11.51
C GLY A 128 -8.32 4.61 11.51
N LEU A 129 -7.84 3.75 10.60
CA LEU A 129 -6.44 3.32 10.53
C LEU A 129 -5.63 4.00 9.43
N TYR A 130 -6.26 4.80 8.57
CA TYR A 130 -5.56 5.56 7.52
C TYR A 130 -4.39 6.44 8.01
N PRO A 131 -4.35 7.00 9.24
CA PRO A 131 -3.20 7.81 9.66
C PRO A 131 -1.90 6.98 9.74
N ILE A 132 -2.00 5.66 9.94
CA ILE A 132 -0.83 4.76 9.81
C ILE A 132 -0.23 4.87 8.41
N ALA A 133 -1.06 4.87 7.37
CA ALA A 133 -0.61 5.00 5.99
C ALA A 133 0.05 6.37 5.74
N VAL A 134 -0.47 7.44 6.33
CA VAL A 134 0.12 8.78 6.25
C VAL A 134 1.54 8.79 6.82
N GLY A 135 1.72 8.30 8.05
CA GLY A 135 3.04 8.21 8.68
C GLY A 135 3.99 7.28 7.93
N LEU A 136 3.49 6.14 7.45
CA LEU A 136 4.28 5.18 6.68
C LEU A 136 4.78 5.77 5.37
N LEU A 137 3.91 6.40 4.57
CA LEU A 137 4.26 6.99 3.28
C LEU A 137 5.23 8.16 3.45
N ARG A 138 5.05 8.97 4.50
CA ARG A 138 5.99 10.03 4.86
C ARG A 138 7.38 9.47 5.18
N ALA A 139 7.44 8.39 5.98
CA ALA A 139 8.70 7.74 6.31
C ALA A 139 9.36 7.08 5.09
N VAL A 140 8.58 6.50 4.17
CA VAL A 140 9.11 5.91 2.93
C VAL A 140 9.71 7.00 2.05
N ALA A 141 8.98 8.10 1.83
CA ALA A 141 9.47 9.24 1.08
C ALA A 141 10.81 9.74 1.64
N ALA A 142 10.88 9.96 2.96
CA ALA A 142 12.09 10.48 3.60
C ALA A 142 13.26 9.48 3.65
N GLN A 143 13.02 8.24 4.10
CA GLN A 143 14.10 7.29 4.39
C GLN A 143 14.56 6.47 3.17
N ILE A 144 13.67 6.27 2.18
CA ILE A 144 13.96 5.45 0.99
C ILE A 144 14.28 6.34 -0.21
N TYR A 145 13.49 7.38 -0.45
CA TYR A 145 13.59 8.24 -1.63
C TYR A 145 14.23 9.61 -1.37
N ASN A 146 14.58 9.94 -0.12
CA ASN A 146 15.14 11.24 0.26
C ASN A 146 14.25 12.42 -0.18
N GLN A 147 12.94 12.28 0.00
CA GLN A 147 11.93 13.28 -0.35
C GLN A 147 11.19 13.77 0.88
N VAL A 148 11.03 15.08 0.98
CA VAL A 148 10.14 15.70 1.97
C VAL A 148 8.78 15.87 1.31
N VAL A 149 7.77 15.19 1.86
CA VAL A 149 6.40 15.21 1.34
C VAL A 149 5.43 15.78 2.36
N GLU A 150 4.49 16.58 1.88
CA GLU A 150 3.29 16.97 2.60
C GLU A 150 2.15 16.04 2.16
N ILE A 151 1.49 15.41 3.14
CA ILE A 151 0.38 14.48 2.89
C ILE A 151 -0.86 15.02 3.59
N VAL A 152 -1.93 15.26 2.82
CA VAL A 152 -3.21 15.77 3.32
C VAL A 152 -4.32 14.78 3.00
N ALA A 153 -5.03 14.32 4.03
CA ALA A 153 -6.25 13.54 3.84
C ALA A 153 -7.43 14.48 3.52
N LYS A 154 -8.03 14.35 2.33
CA LYS A 154 -9.07 15.27 1.85
C LYS A 154 -10.50 14.76 2.04
N LYS A 155 -10.73 13.50 1.71
CA LYS A 155 -12.08 12.93 1.67
C LYS A 155 -12.05 11.54 2.28
N THR A 156 -12.91 11.31 3.26
CA THR A 156 -13.19 9.98 3.80
C THR A 156 -14.58 9.58 3.33
N ASN A 157 -14.67 8.51 2.54
CA ASN A 157 -15.93 7.87 2.23
C ASN A 157 -16.12 6.66 3.15
N THR A 158 -17.30 6.57 3.75
CA THR A 158 -17.73 5.47 4.63
C THR A 158 -18.94 4.73 4.08
N GLU A 159 -19.50 5.19 2.96
CA GLU A 159 -20.64 4.60 2.26
C GLU A 159 -20.14 3.83 1.04
N PHE A 160 -20.42 2.52 1.04
CA PHE A 160 -19.98 1.62 -0.01
C PHE A 160 -21.15 0.82 -0.57
N PRO A 161 -21.13 0.47 -1.87
CA PRO A 161 -22.11 -0.42 -2.47
C PRO A 161 -22.14 -1.79 -1.77
N GLU A 162 -23.30 -2.44 -1.75
CA GLU A 162 -23.42 -3.81 -1.27
C GLU A 162 -22.48 -4.75 -2.05
N GLY A 163 -21.72 -5.57 -1.32
CA GLY A 163 -20.78 -6.54 -1.88
C GLY A 163 -19.31 -6.14 -1.84
N THR A 164 -18.97 -4.89 -1.49
CA THR A 164 -17.57 -4.53 -1.22
C THR A 164 -17.18 -4.81 0.23
N ALA A 165 -15.99 -5.37 0.46
CA ALA A 165 -15.47 -5.59 1.82
C ALA A 165 -14.94 -4.31 2.50
N TYR A 166 -14.72 -3.24 1.73
CA TYR A 166 -14.20 -1.98 2.25
C TYR A 166 -15.26 -1.20 3.03
N VAL A 167 -14.82 -0.60 4.14
CA VAL A 167 -15.66 0.19 5.05
C VAL A 167 -15.12 1.59 5.30
N GLU A 168 -13.92 1.88 4.78
CA GLU A 168 -13.25 3.17 4.78
C GLU A 168 -12.47 3.35 3.48
N GLN A 169 -12.60 4.52 2.89
CA GLN A 169 -11.83 4.96 1.73
C GLN A 169 -11.38 6.39 1.98
N VAL A 170 -10.08 6.65 1.88
CA VAL A 170 -9.51 7.97 2.13
C VAL A 170 -8.70 8.41 0.92
N LEU A 171 -8.99 9.61 0.40
CA LEU A 171 -8.16 10.24 -0.61
C LEU A 171 -7.02 11.00 0.08
N LEU A 172 -5.80 10.51 -0.12
CA LEU A 172 -4.56 11.14 0.33
C LEU A 172 -3.97 11.94 -0.83
N GLU A 173 -3.72 13.21 -0.58
CA GLU A 173 -3.04 14.10 -1.50
C GLU A 173 -1.59 14.27 -1.07
N ILE A 174 -0.65 13.83 -1.91
CA ILE A 174 0.79 13.85 -1.61
C ILE A 174 1.47 14.89 -2.51
N ARG A 175 2.11 15.88 -1.87
CA ARG A 175 2.90 16.91 -2.54
C ARG A 175 4.36 16.79 -2.13
N VAL A 176 5.25 16.67 -3.10
CA VAL A 176 6.70 16.74 -2.86
C VAL A 176 7.09 18.20 -2.66
N VAL A 177 7.65 18.51 -1.49
CA VAL A 177 8.03 19.88 -1.09
C VAL A 177 9.49 20.16 -1.46
N SER A 178 10.36 19.16 -1.32
CA SER A 178 11.78 19.24 -1.69
C SER A 178 12.41 17.86 -1.80
N ASP A 179 13.35 17.69 -2.73
CA ASP A 179 14.32 16.59 -2.68
C ASP A 179 15.40 16.95 -1.67
N SER A 180 15.54 16.18 -0.59
CA SER A 180 16.64 16.34 0.36
C SER A 180 17.90 15.72 -0.24
N ALA A 181 18.52 16.43 -1.18
CA ALA A 181 19.74 15.99 -1.88
C ALA A 181 20.97 15.84 -0.95
N ASP A 182 20.92 16.37 0.28
CA ASP A 182 22.06 16.46 1.20
C ASP A 182 22.14 15.36 2.27
N SER A 183 21.20 14.42 2.34
CA SER A 183 21.30 13.27 3.25
C SER A 183 21.63 12.01 2.45
N PRO A 184 22.77 11.31 2.71
CA PRO A 184 23.00 10.01 2.12
C PRO A 184 21.85 9.11 2.58
N SER A 185 21.13 8.52 1.62
CA SER A 185 20.17 7.48 1.95
C SER A 185 20.93 6.40 2.74
N PRO A 186 20.40 5.92 3.88
CA PRO A 186 21.12 4.97 4.73
C PRO A 186 21.36 3.61 4.05
N LEU A 187 20.85 3.41 2.83
CA LEU A 187 21.21 2.26 2.04
C LEU A 187 21.50 2.62 0.55
N PRO A 188 22.37 1.87 -0.14
CA PRO A 188 22.95 2.27 -1.43
C PRO A 188 21.91 2.40 -2.56
N SER A 189 22.02 3.44 -3.40
CA SER A 189 21.16 3.67 -4.56
C SER A 189 21.50 2.71 -5.71
N ARG A 190 20.48 2.19 -6.40
CA ARG A 190 20.65 1.40 -7.62
C ARG A 190 20.73 2.37 -8.80
N SER A 191 21.91 2.55 -9.39
CA SER A 191 22.09 3.38 -10.58
C SER A 191 21.55 2.63 -11.81
N ILE A 192 20.44 3.09 -12.37
CA ILE A 192 19.89 2.64 -13.66
C ILE A 192 20.02 3.81 -14.64
N GLU A 193 21.25 4.14 -15.00
CA GLU A 193 21.48 4.80 -16.29
C GLU A 193 21.68 3.65 -17.27
N GLN A 194 20.64 3.24 -18.03
CA GLN A 194 20.78 2.88 -19.47
C GLN A 194 19.61 2.15 -20.17
N GLU A 195 18.58 1.57 -19.53
CA GLU A 195 17.74 0.59 -20.29
C GLU A 195 16.28 0.94 -20.61
N SER A 196 15.64 1.95 -20.02
CA SER A 196 14.17 2.10 -20.13
C SER A 196 13.63 3.21 -21.05
N GLU A 197 14.42 4.22 -21.43
CA GLU A 197 13.91 5.35 -22.22
C GLU A 197 13.67 5.05 -23.72
N GLY A 198 14.29 4.00 -24.26
CA GLY A 198 14.29 3.75 -25.71
C GLY A 198 13.01 3.11 -26.28
N ILE A 199 12.22 2.38 -25.49
CA ILE A 199 11.15 1.51 -26.03
C ILE A 199 9.78 2.21 -26.02
N LEU A 200 9.51 3.10 -25.07
CA LEU A 200 8.20 3.72 -24.90
C LEU A 200 7.96 4.93 -25.84
N ALA A 201 9.03 5.65 -26.22
CA ALA A 201 8.92 6.87 -27.02
C ALA A 201 8.46 6.62 -28.48
N GLU A 202 8.72 5.45 -29.06
CA GLU A 202 8.31 5.12 -30.43
C GLU A 202 6.83 4.72 -30.57
N CYS A 203 6.11 4.53 -29.46
CA CYS A 203 4.75 3.99 -29.48
C CYS A 203 3.63 5.05 -29.60
N ALA A 204 3.98 6.33 -29.74
CA ALA A 204 3.07 7.46 -29.59
C ALA A 204 2.29 7.87 -30.87
N GLY A 205 1.98 6.93 -31.76
CA GLY A 205 1.11 7.19 -32.92
C GLY A 205 -0.39 7.16 -32.55
N PRO A 206 -1.28 7.89 -33.25
CA PRO A 206 -2.73 7.86 -32.99
C PRO A 206 -3.40 6.54 -33.44
N GLN A 207 -2.64 5.62 -34.05
CA GLN A 207 -3.15 4.32 -34.47
C GLN A 207 -2.56 3.21 -33.58
N PRO A 208 -3.36 2.19 -33.23
CA PRO A 208 -2.87 1.06 -32.46
C PRO A 208 -1.78 0.33 -33.24
N LEU A 209 -0.60 0.18 -32.62
CA LEU A 209 0.54 -0.54 -33.19
C LEU A 209 0.24 -2.01 -33.50
N LEU A 210 -0.72 -2.60 -32.79
CA LEU A 210 -1.13 -3.98 -32.93
C LEU A 210 -2.60 -4.05 -33.33
N SER A 211 -2.88 -4.84 -34.37
CA SER A 211 -4.25 -5.25 -34.66
C SER A 211 -4.76 -6.21 -33.59
N ASN A 212 -6.09 -6.27 -33.40
CA ASN A 212 -6.72 -7.22 -32.47
C ASN A 212 -6.33 -8.68 -32.77
N ALA A 213 -6.11 -9.03 -34.04
CA ALA A 213 -5.66 -10.36 -34.45
C ALA A 213 -4.24 -10.67 -33.98
N GLN A 214 -3.32 -9.71 -34.08
CA GLN A 214 -1.95 -9.83 -33.58
C GLN A 214 -1.94 -9.90 -32.05
N LEU A 215 -2.69 -9.03 -31.36
CA LEU A 215 -2.79 -9.04 -29.90
C LEU A 215 -3.34 -10.37 -29.37
N THR A 216 -4.35 -10.94 -30.04
CA THR A 216 -4.92 -12.25 -29.67
C THR A 216 -3.97 -13.41 -29.94
N SER A 217 -3.05 -13.25 -30.90
CA SER A 217 -2.00 -14.23 -31.17
C SER A 217 -0.86 -14.15 -30.14
N LEU A 218 -0.50 -12.93 -29.70
CA LEU A 218 0.58 -12.68 -28.74
C LEU A 218 0.16 -13.03 -27.30
N LEU A 219 -1.08 -12.71 -26.93
CA LEU A 219 -1.63 -12.96 -25.60
C LEU A 219 -2.68 -14.07 -25.68
N PRO A 220 -2.30 -15.35 -25.60
CA PRO A 220 -3.24 -16.46 -25.75
C PRO A 220 -4.26 -16.56 -24.61
N TYR A 221 -3.93 -16.03 -23.44
CA TYR A 221 -4.76 -15.97 -22.23
C TYR A 221 -5.03 -14.50 -21.86
N HIS A 222 -6.06 -13.90 -22.46
CA HIS A 222 -6.58 -12.59 -22.07
C HIS A 222 -8.11 -12.55 -22.19
N LEU A 223 -8.73 -11.63 -21.46
CA LEU A 223 -10.16 -11.34 -21.49
C LEU A 223 -10.34 -9.83 -21.42
N VAL A 224 -11.19 -9.27 -22.30
CA VAL A 224 -11.59 -7.87 -22.27
C VAL A 224 -13.09 -7.81 -22.04
N LEU A 225 -13.50 -7.06 -21.03
CA LEU A 225 -14.89 -6.87 -20.64
C LEU A 225 -15.33 -5.42 -20.85
N ASP A 226 -16.59 -5.20 -21.22
CA ASP A 226 -17.19 -3.86 -21.20
C ASP A 226 -17.71 -3.49 -19.81
N ARG A 227 -18.26 -2.27 -19.68
CA ARG A 227 -18.85 -1.79 -18.42
C ARG A 227 -20.08 -2.58 -17.97
N GLN A 228 -20.67 -3.40 -18.84
CA GLN A 228 -21.79 -4.28 -18.54
C GLN A 228 -21.32 -5.72 -18.24
N MET A 229 -20.02 -5.92 -18.01
CA MET A 229 -19.40 -7.22 -17.76
C MET A 229 -19.57 -8.22 -18.91
N ARG A 230 -19.79 -7.75 -20.14
CA ARG A 230 -19.88 -8.60 -21.34
C ARG A 230 -18.51 -8.77 -21.97
N ILE A 231 -18.26 -9.95 -22.53
CA ILE A 231 -16.99 -10.25 -23.17
C ILE A 231 -16.91 -9.50 -24.51
N VAL A 232 -15.93 -8.62 -24.68
CA VAL A 232 -15.66 -7.91 -25.94
C VAL A 232 -14.58 -8.63 -26.74
N GLN A 233 -13.57 -9.18 -26.07
CA GLN A 233 -12.46 -9.88 -26.70
C GLN A 233 -11.94 -10.99 -25.79
N CYS A 234 -11.49 -12.11 -26.37
CA CYS A 234 -10.86 -13.18 -25.62
C CYS A 234 -9.75 -13.88 -26.41
N GLY A 235 -8.74 -14.36 -25.68
CA GLY A 235 -7.60 -15.10 -26.23
C GLY A 235 -7.98 -16.46 -26.82
N ARG A 236 -7.20 -16.91 -27.82
CA ARG A 236 -7.45 -18.19 -28.52
C ARG A 236 -7.44 -19.39 -27.57
N LYS A 237 -6.54 -19.43 -26.60
CA LYS A 237 -6.43 -20.58 -25.67
C LYS A 237 -7.55 -20.58 -24.63
N LEU A 238 -7.97 -19.40 -24.13
CA LEU A 238 -9.14 -19.28 -23.25
C LEU A 238 -10.43 -19.77 -23.92
N ARG A 239 -10.65 -19.42 -25.19
CA ARG A 239 -11.81 -19.89 -25.97
C ARG A 239 -11.78 -21.40 -26.22
N GLN A 240 -10.60 -21.97 -26.44
CA GLN A 240 -10.43 -23.42 -26.59
C GLN A 240 -10.71 -24.16 -25.28
N PHE A 241 -10.38 -23.55 -24.14
CA PHE A 241 -10.62 -24.14 -22.83
C PHE A 241 -12.11 -24.16 -22.46
N ASN A 242 -12.86 -23.09 -22.77
CA ASN A 242 -14.30 -23.03 -22.55
C ASN A 242 -15.00 -22.29 -23.70
N SER A 243 -15.88 -23.01 -24.41
CA SER A 243 -16.63 -22.49 -25.55
C SER A 243 -17.66 -21.41 -25.20
N GLY A 244 -18.01 -21.28 -23.91
CA GLY A 244 -18.83 -20.19 -23.38
C GLY A 244 -18.11 -18.84 -23.30
N ILE A 245 -16.77 -18.83 -23.29
CA ILE A 245 -15.95 -17.61 -23.21
C ILE A 245 -15.73 -17.07 -24.64
N ARG A 246 -16.73 -16.34 -25.15
CA ARG A 246 -16.74 -15.76 -26.49
C ARG A 246 -17.23 -14.31 -26.49
N PRO A 247 -16.75 -13.46 -27.40
CA PRO A 247 -17.26 -12.10 -27.54
C PRO A 247 -18.78 -12.08 -27.72
N GLY A 248 -19.45 -11.17 -26.99
CA GLY A 248 -20.91 -11.02 -26.96
C GLY A 248 -21.63 -11.95 -25.97
N ALA A 249 -20.90 -12.82 -25.25
CA ALA A 249 -21.43 -13.56 -24.11
C ALA A 249 -21.41 -12.73 -22.81
#